data_AF-A0A376MWP4-F1
#
_entry.id   AF-A0A376MWP4-F1
#
_cell.length_a   1.000
_cell.length_b   1.000
_cell.length_c   1.000
_cell.angle_alpha   90.00
_cell.angle_beta   90.00
_cell.angle_gamma   90.00
#
_symmetry.space_group_name_H-M   'P 1'
#
loop_
_entity.id
_entity.type
_entity.pdbx_description
1 polymer ?
#
loop_
_entity_poly.entity_id
_entity_poly.type
_entity_poly.pdbx_seq_one_letter_code
_entity_poly.pdbx_strand_id
1 'polypeptide(L)' 'MNRTILVPIDISDSELTQRVISHVEAEAKIDDAEVHFLTVIPSLPYYALWV' A
#
# COMPACT_ATOMS: atom_id res chain seq x y z
N MET A 1 -20.05 -11.63 2.20
CA MET A 1 -18.76 -11.45 2.88
C MET A 1 -18.13 -10.26 2.20
N ASN A 2 -17.90 -9.16 2.92
CA ASN A 2 -17.29 -7.98 2.33
C ASN A 2 -15.81 -8.26 2.14
N ARG A 3 -15.28 -7.91 0.97
CA ARG A 3 -13.86 -8.07 0.66
C ARG A 3 -13.05 -7.04 1.44
N THR A 4 -11.83 -7.42 1.80
CA THR A 4 -10.86 -6.51 2.42
C THR A 4 -9.73 -6.29 1.43
N ILE A 5 -9.37 -5.04 1.18
CA ILE A 5 -8.26 -4.63 0.31
C ILE A 5 -7.12 -4.14 1.22
N LEU A 6 -5.96 -4.77 1.13
CA LEU A 6 -4.74 -4.29 1.78
C LEU A 6 -3.93 -3.45 0.80
N VAL A 7 -3.63 -2.21 1.17
CA VAL A 7 -2.85 -1.27 0.37
C VAL A 7 -1.53 -0.96 1.11
N PRO A 8 -0.41 -1.60 0.72
CA PRO A 8 0.89 -1.21 1.22
C PRO A 8 1.28 0.16 0.66
N ILE A 9 1.66 1.08 1.54
CA ILE A 9 2.09 2.43 1.23
C ILE A 9 3.53 2.59 1.70
N ASP A 10 4.40 3.04 0.80
CA ASP A 10 5.69 3.60 1.17
C ASP A 10 5.51 5.10 1.35
N ILE A 11 5.64 5.57 2.60
CA ILE A 11 5.49 6.99 2.95
C ILE A 11 6.57 7.89 2.34
N SER A 12 7.65 7.31 1.81
CA SER A 12 8.72 8.05 1.13
C SER A 12 8.48 8.20 -0.38
N ASP A 13 7.53 7.47 -0.96
CA ASP A 13 7.26 7.48 -2.40
C ASP A 13 5.90 8.10 -2.74
N SER A 14 5.94 9.34 -3.24
CA SER A 14 4.75 10.07 -3.67
C SER A 14 4.26 9.66 -5.07
N GLU A 15 5.14 9.19 -5.95
CA GLU A 15 4.80 8.87 -7.34
C GLU A 15 3.97 7.58 -7.41
N LEU A 16 4.42 6.53 -6.72
CA LEU A 16 3.68 5.27 -6.63
C LEU A 16 2.35 5.49 -5.91
N THR A 17 2.35 6.28 -4.83
CA THR A 17 1.13 6.63 -4.09
C THR A 17 0.09 7.28 -5.02
N GLN A 18 0.49 8.22 -5.89
CA GLN A 18 -0.45 8.85 -6.83
C GLN A 18 -1.02 7.87 -7.85
N ARG A 19 -0.23 6.92 -8.35
CA ARG A 19 -0.68 5.95 -9.36
C ARG A 19 -1.69 4.94 -8.79
N VAL A 20 -1.60 4.61 -7.51
CA VAL A 20 -2.47 3.59 -6.90
C VAL A 20 -3.84 4.12 -6.48
N ILE A 21 -4.02 5.44 -6.31
CA ILE A 21 -5.29 6.04 -5.83
C ILE A 21 -6.49 5.59 -6.68
N SER A 22 -6.42 5.78 -8.00
CA SER A 22 -7.53 5.45 -8.90
C SER A 22 -7.88 3.96 -8.89
N HIS A 23 -6.88 3.10 -8.70
CA HIS A 23 -7.05 1.66 -8.62
C HIS A 23 -7.75 1.26 -7.32
N VAL A 24 -7.30 1.80 -6.18
CA VAL A 24 -7.90 1.52 -4.87
C VAL A 24 -9.34 2.01 -4.82
N GLU A 25 -9.62 3.21 -5.35
CA GLU A 25 -10.97 3.75 -5.41
C GLU A 25 -11.91 2.91 -6.30
N ALA A 26 -11.43 2.48 -7.47
CA ALA A 26 -12.23 1.64 -8.36
C ALA A 26 -12.53 0.29 -7.74
N GLU A 27 -11.54 -0.35 -7.12
CA GLU A 27 -11.66 -1.66 -6.48
C GLU A 27 -12.55 -1.63 -5.23
N ALA A 28 -12.46 -0.57 -4.41
CA ALA A 28 -13.26 -0.43 -3.20
C ALA A 28 -14.76 -0.24 -3.52
N LYS A 29 -15.08 0.40 -4.65
CA LYS A 29 -16.47 0.65 -5.08
C LYS A 29 -17.20 -0.59 -5.59
N ILE A 30 -16.50 -1.67 -5.94
CA ILE A 30 -17.12 -2.88 -6.51
C ILE A 30 -18.07 -3.55 -5.50
N ASP A 31 -17.65 -3.63 -4.24
CA ASP A 31 -18.34 -4.38 -3.19
C ASP A 31 -18.31 -3.70 -1.82
N ASP A 32 -18.13 -2.37 -1.81
CA ASP A 32 -17.97 -1.57 -0.59
C ASP A 32 -16.87 -2.16 0.32
N ALA A 33 -15.72 -2.46 -0.30
CA ALA A 33 -14.64 -3.18 0.33
C ALA A 33 -14.02 -2.36 1.47
N GLU A 34 -13.67 -3.04 2.55
CA GLU A 34 -12.91 -2.43 3.63
C GLU A 34 -11.45 -2.24 3.18
N VAL A 35 -10.93 -1.02 3.22
CA VAL A 35 -9.56 -0.71 2.77
C VAL A 35 -8.66 -0.48 3.97
N HIS A 36 -7.59 -1.28 4.07
CA HIS A 36 -6.58 -1.19 5.12
C HIS A 36 -5.28 -0.66 4.51
N PHE A 37 -4.80 0.47 5.01
CA PHE A 37 -3.50 1.02 4.60
C PHE A 37 -2.42 0.58 5.57
N LEU A 38 -1.29 0.11 5.03
CA LEU A 38 -0.15 -0.37 5.82
C LEU A 38 1.14 0.28 5.33
N THR A 39 1.89 0.89 6.24
CA THR A 39 3.28 1.26 6.01
C THR A 39 4.16 0.50 6.99
N VAL A 40 5.30 0.01 6.51
CA VAL A 40 6.30 -0.65 7.34
C VAL A 40 7.49 0.29 7.46
N ILE A 41 7.77 0.76 8.68
CA ILE A 41 9.00 1.51 8.95
C ILE A 41 10.14 0.49 9.02
N PRO A 42 11.15 0.55 8.14
CA PRO A 42 12.26 -0.39 8.19
C PRO A 42 13.02 -0.22 9.52
N SER A 43 12.99 -1.23 10.37
CA SER A 43 13.92 -1.35 11.49
C SER A 43 15.22 -1.94 10.94
N LEU A 44 16.25 -1.12 10.74
CA LEU A 44 17.56 -1.60 10.27
C LEU A 44 18.06 -2.73 11.20
N PRO A 45 18.41 -3.89 10.62
CA PRO A 45 19.83 -4.18 10.49
C PRO A 45 20.22 -4.61 9.06
N TYR A 46 21.22 -3.92 8.53
CA TYR A 46 22.13 -4.28 7.43
C TYR A 46 21.93 -5.68 6.78
N TYR A 47 21.24 -5.73 5.64
CA TYR A 47 21.44 -6.79 4.61
C TYR A 47 21.48 -6.21 3.19
N ALA A 48 21.95 -4.96 3.07
CA ALA A 48 22.42 -4.38 1.82
C ALA A 48 23.95 -4.21 1.85
N LEU A 49 24.67 -5.27 2.25
CA LEU A 49 26.10 -5.42 1.97
C LEU A 49 26.21 -6.18 0.64
N TRP A 50 25.87 -5.52 -0.46
CA TRP A 50 26.27 -5.92 -1.81
C TRP A 50 26.44 -4.67 -2.68
N VAL A 51 27.42 -3.84 -2.31
CA VAL A 51 28.32 -3.12 -3.22
C VAL A 51 29.63 -2.83 -2.51
#